data_AF-A0A954TNR8-F1
#
_entry.id   AF-A0A954TNR8-F1
#
_cell.length_a   1.000
_cell.length_b   1.000
_cell.length_c   1.000
_cell.angle_alpha   90.00
_cell.angle_beta   90.00
_cell.angle_gamma   90.00
#
_symmetry.space_group_name_H-M   'P 1'
#
loop_
_entity.id
_entity.type
_entity.pdbx_description
1 polymer ?
#
loop_
_entity_poly.entity_id
_entity_poly.type
_entity_poly.pdbx_seq_one_letter_code
_entity_poly.pdbx_strand_id
1 'polypeptide(L)'
;MSDPTTKSSPANQDAVATKVEPLEVSLSPQERFSEYLQSRGLRQTSQRKFLIDQVFSQHDHFDAEELIERLPRRGEANYVSTATVYRTLRECVDAGLLNSFQLDGRTVYDHDYGYPQH
;
A
#
# COMPACT_ATOMS: atom_id res chain seq x y z
N MET A 1 -28.39 -52.44 34.86
CA MET A 1 -28.87 -53.64 34.14
C MET A 1 -29.93 -53.16 33.15
N SER A 2 -29.69 -53.13 31.85
CA SER A 2 -28.47 -53.51 31.11
C SER A 2 -28.34 -52.73 29.79
N ASP A 3 -27.09 -52.57 29.36
CA ASP A 3 -26.61 -52.10 28.04
C ASP A 3 -26.59 -53.26 27.00
N PRO A 4 -26.19 -53.07 25.71
CA PRO A 4 -26.07 -51.84 24.88
C PRO A 4 -26.60 -52.03 23.41
N THR A 5 -26.29 -51.06 22.52
CA THR A 5 -26.20 -51.17 21.02
C THR A 5 -27.51 -51.42 20.23
N THR A 6 -27.70 -50.96 18.98
CA THR A 6 -26.87 -50.27 17.94
C THR A 6 -27.81 -49.31 17.15
N LYS A 7 -27.49 -48.45 16.17
CA LYS A 7 -26.37 -48.10 15.24
C LYS A 7 -26.62 -46.59 14.84
N SER A 8 -25.86 -45.78 14.08
CA SER A 8 -24.82 -45.94 13.05
C SER A 8 -23.87 -44.70 12.99
N SER A 9 -22.95 -44.69 12.03
CA SER A 9 -21.99 -43.63 11.65
C SER A 9 -22.45 -42.87 10.38
N PRO A 10 -21.69 -41.92 9.78
CA PRO A 10 -21.05 -40.70 10.33
C PRO A 10 -21.23 -39.45 9.40
N ALA A 11 -20.36 -38.44 9.57
CA ALA A 11 -19.85 -37.49 8.55
C ALA A 11 -20.74 -36.33 8.04
N ASN A 12 -20.51 -35.14 8.61
CA ASN A 12 -19.67 -34.08 8.00
C ASN A 12 -19.13 -33.21 9.17
N GLN A 13 -17.89 -32.71 9.20
CA GLN A 13 -17.10 -31.93 8.24
C GLN A 13 -17.67 -30.54 7.95
N ASP A 14 -16.75 -29.57 7.93
CA ASP A 14 -16.91 -28.14 7.63
C ASP A 14 -17.75 -27.30 8.63
N ALA A 15 -17.36 -26.08 9.01
CA ALA A 15 -16.17 -25.30 8.61
C ALA A 15 -15.59 -24.52 9.81
N VAL A 16 -14.25 -24.41 9.87
CA VAL A 16 -13.59 -23.36 10.67
C VAL A 16 -13.71 -22.04 9.91
N ALA A 17 -14.88 -21.42 10.02
CA ALA A 17 -15.11 -20.07 9.53
C ALA A 17 -14.42 -19.06 10.46
N THR A 18 -13.09 -18.92 10.34
CA THR A 18 -12.37 -17.77 10.89
C THR A 18 -12.85 -16.53 10.14
N LYS A 19 -13.95 -15.94 10.62
CA LYS A 19 -14.47 -14.65 10.18
C LYS A 19 -13.46 -13.59 10.60
N VAL A 20 -12.45 -13.36 9.76
CA VAL A 20 -11.52 -12.25 9.91
C VAL A 20 -12.34 -10.99 9.66
N GLU A 21 -12.81 -10.37 10.74
CA GLU A 21 -13.44 -9.06 10.65
C GLU A 21 -12.36 -8.06 10.18
N PRO A 22 -12.64 -7.21 9.18
CA PRO A 22 -11.66 -6.27 8.68
C PRO A 22 -11.27 -5.34 9.82
N LEU A 23 -9.98 -5.38 10.20
CA LEU A 23 -9.45 -4.45 11.18
C LEU A 23 -9.45 -3.05 10.55
N GLU A 24 -10.35 -2.20 11.03
CA GLU A 24 -10.42 -0.76 10.73
C GLU A 24 -9.15 -0.05 11.26
N VAL A 25 -8.02 -0.24 10.57
CA VAL A 25 -6.77 0.46 10.84
C VAL A 25 -6.60 1.59 9.84
N SER A 26 -7.21 2.74 10.15
CA SER A 26 -7.11 3.98 9.39
C SER A 26 -5.74 4.67 9.57
N LEU A 27 -4.66 3.91 9.33
CA LEU A 27 -3.30 4.44 9.17
C LEU A 27 -3.28 5.48 8.05
N SER A 28 -2.45 6.51 8.17
CA SER A 28 -2.16 7.47 7.09
C SER A 28 -1.21 6.90 6.01
N PRO A 29 -1.11 7.50 4.81
CA PRO A 29 -0.21 7.01 3.76
C PRO A 29 1.26 6.99 4.20
N GLN A 30 1.69 7.95 5.03
CA GLN A 30 3.01 7.91 5.67
C GLN A 30 3.20 6.70 6.58
N GLU A 31 2.18 6.26 7.32
CA GLU A 31 2.26 5.16 8.27
C GLU A 31 2.29 3.81 7.57
N ARG A 32 1.37 3.53 6.63
CA ARG A 32 1.44 2.30 5.80
C ARG A 32 2.77 2.20 5.06
N PHE A 33 3.30 3.32 4.53
CA PHE A 33 4.62 3.30 3.89
C PHE A 33 5.77 3.10 4.89
N SER A 34 5.64 3.62 6.12
CA SER A 34 6.60 3.39 7.20
C SER A 34 6.64 1.91 7.60
N GLU A 35 5.48 1.26 7.73
CA GLU A 35 5.36 -0.18 8.01
C GLU A 35 5.95 -1.03 6.88
N TYR A 36 5.62 -0.72 5.63
CA TYR A 36 6.21 -1.36 4.46
C TYR A 36 7.75 -1.30 4.52
N LEU A 37 8.32 -0.12 4.76
CA LEU A 37 9.78 0.03 4.85
C LEU A 37 10.39 -0.70 6.05
N GLN A 38 9.74 -0.65 7.21
CA GLN A 38 10.19 -1.40 8.40
C GLN A 38 10.21 -2.92 8.14
N SER A 39 9.19 -3.47 7.46
CA SER A 39 9.15 -4.88 7.07
C SER A 39 10.31 -5.30 6.13
N ARG A 40 10.87 -4.33 5.38
CA ARG A 40 12.02 -4.51 4.47
C ARG A 40 13.37 -4.14 5.14
N GLY A 41 13.39 -3.73 6.40
CA GLY A 41 14.60 -3.20 7.07
C GLY A 41 15.06 -1.82 6.56
N LEU A 42 14.21 -1.10 5.83
CA LEU A 42 14.48 0.21 5.25
C LEU A 42 14.00 1.34 6.19
N ARG A 43 14.54 2.56 5.99
CA ARG A 43 14.24 3.72 6.85
C ARG A 43 13.43 4.78 6.11
N GLN A 44 12.34 5.22 6.72
CA GLN A 44 11.53 6.37 6.33
C GLN A 44 12.33 7.68 6.58
N THR A 45 13.05 8.18 5.56
CA THR A 45 13.83 9.44 5.66
C THR A 45 12.92 10.66 5.45
N SER A 46 13.40 11.86 5.81
CA SER A 46 12.68 13.13 5.58
C SER A 46 12.34 13.36 4.09
N GLN A 47 13.29 13.09 3.18
CA GLN A 47 13.06 13.14 1.74
C GLN A 47 11.96 12.16 1.28
N ARG A 48 11.90 10.96 1.88
CA ARG A 48 10.86 9.97 1.56
C ARG A 48 9.49 10.36 2.11
N LYS A 49 9.43 10.93 3.32
CA LYS A 49 8.19 11.52 3.86
C LYS A 49 7.67 12.62 2.94
N PHE A 50 8.51 13.61 2.63
CA PHE A 50 8.16 14.70 1.73
C PHE A 50 7.67 14.21 0.36
N LEU A 51 8.34 13.21 -0.22
CA LEU A 51 7.89 12.65 -1.50
C LEU A 51 6.52 11.95 -1.40
N ILE A 52 6.24 11.23 -0.31
CA ILE A 52 4.90 10.68 -0.04
C ILE A 52 3.88 11.80 0.12
N ASP A 53 4.21 12.86 0.85
CA ASP A 53 3.32 14.02 1.01
C ASP A 53 3.01 14.69 -0.34
N GLN A 54 3.95 14.72 -1.29
CA GLN A 54 3.69 15.19 -2.66
C GLN A 54 2.86 14.21 -3.48
N VAL A 55 3.14 12.89 -3.40
CA VAL A 55 2.37 11.85 -4.10
C VAL A 55 0.89 11.86 -3.70
N PHE A 56 0.58 12.07 -2.42
CA PHE A 56 -0.78 12.07 -1.88
C PHE A 56 -1.36 13.50 -1.66
N SER A 57 -0.72 14.55 -2.21
CA SER A 57 -1.21 15.94 -2.11
C SER A 57 -2.39 16.26 -3.05
N GLN A 58 -2.65 15.39 -4.01
CA GLN A 58 -3.67 15.50 -5.06
C GLN A 58 -4.29 14.10 -5.26
N HIS A 59 -5.51 14.02 -5.78
CA HIS A 59 -6.24 12.76 -6.00
C HIS A 59 -6.39 12.40 -7.49
N ASP A 60 -5.70 13.13 -8.36
CA ASP A 60 -5.68 12.88 -9.80
C ASP A 60 -4.59 11.85 -10.16
N HIS A 61 -4.84 11.06 -11.22
CA HIS A 61 -3.81 10.20 -11.81
C HIS A 61 -2.62 11.04 -12.30
N PHE A 62 -1.40 10.51 -12.18
CA PHE A 62 -0.17 11.23 -12.55
C PHE A 62 0.90 10.29 -13.11
N ASP A 63 1.81 10.79 -13.94
CA ASP A 63 3.05 10.08 -14.31
C ASP A 63 4.28 10.54 -13.51
N ALA A 64 5.38 9.79 -13.64
CA ALA A 64 6.59 10.03 -12.86
C ALA A 64 7.27 11.37 -13.19
N GLU A 65 7.19 11.86 -14.42
CA GLU A 65 7.78 13.15 -14.83
C GLU A 65 6.89 14.31 -14.36
N GLU A 66 5.56 14.19 -14.45
CA GLU A 66 4.59 15.13 -13.86
C GLU A 66 4.78 15.28 -12.34
N LEU A 67 5.23 14.22 -11.63
CA LEU A 67 5.67 14.32 -10.24
C LEU A 67 7.04 15.00 -10.09
N ILE A 68 8.02 14.68 -10.95
CA ILE A 68 9.36 15.28 -10.90
C ILE A 68 9.32 16.79 -11.16
N GLU A 69 8.47 17.28 -12.05
CA GLU A 69 8.28 18.71 -12.31
C GLU A 69 7.72 19.49 -11.11
N ARG A 70 6.96 18.82 -10.23
CA ARG A 70 6.43 19.39 -8.98
C ARG A 70 7.46 19.42 -7.83
N LEU A 71 8.57 18.69 -7.94
CA LEU A 71 9.57 18.58 -6.86
C LEU A 71 10.60 19.73 -6.86
N PRO A 72 11.18 20.08 -5.70
CA PRO A 72 12.28 21.04 -5.61
C PRO A 72 13.47 20.64 -6.49
N ARG A 73 14.17 21.62 -7.06
CA ARG A 73 15.28 21.40 -7.99
C ARG A 73 16.58 21.04 -7.26
N ARG A 74 17.57 20.54 -8.01
CA ARG A 74 18.88 20.17 -7.46
C ARG A 74 19.55 21.39 -6.81
N GLY A 75 19.72 21.32 -5.48
CA GLY A 75 20.30 22.38 -4.65
C GLY A 75 19.31 23.04 -3.70
N GLU A 76 18.00 22.82 -3.91
CA GLU A 76 16.95 23.31 -3.04
C GLU A 76 16.68 22.35 -1.86
N ALA A 77 16.03 22.86 -0.82
CA ALA A 77 15.59 22.04 0.31
C ALA A 77 14.59 20.97 -0.16
N ASN A 78 14.66 19.78 0.43
CA ASN A 78 13.87 18.61 0.06
C ASN A 78 14.01 18.13 -1.41
N TYR A 79 15.09 18.51 -2.13
CA TYR A 79 15.43 17.88 -3.41
C TYR A 79 15.45 16.34 -3.30
N VAL A 80 14.73 15.68 -4.19
CA VAL A 80 14.75 14.22 -4.36
C VAL A 80 15.23 13.90 -5.77
N SER A 81 16.16 12.97 -5.91
CA SER A 81 16.67 12.58 -7.24
C SER A 81 15.65 11.73 -8.00
N THR A 82 15.58 11.90 -9.32
CA THR A 82 14.77 11.09 -10.25
C THR A 82 14.82 9.59 -9.92
N ALA A 83 16.02 9.04 -9.74
CA ALA A 83 16.21 7.63 -9.37
C ALA A 83 15.53 7.24 -8.04
N THR A 84 15.46 8.15 -7.07
CA THR A 84 14.73 7.95 -5.81
C THR A 84 13.22 8.09 -5.99
N VAL A 85 12.76 8.97 -6.89
CA VAL A 85 11.32 9.10 -7.23
C VAL A 85 10.80 7.80 -7.83
N TYR A 86 11.41 7.32 -8.92
CA TYR A 86 11.04 6.05 -9.55
C TYR A 86 11.11 4.85 -8.59
N ARG A 87 12.10 4.81 -7.68
CA ARG A 87 12.18 3.78 -6.64
C ARG A 87 11.03 3.87 -5.64
N THR A 88 10.70 5.08 -5.19
CA THR A 88 9.65 5.32 -4.19
C THR A 88 8.27 5.02 -4.77
N LEU A 89 8.00 5.41 -6.02
CA LEU A 89 6.74 5.10 -6.71
C LEU A 89 6.53 3.59 -6.84
N ARG A 90 7.56 2.85 -7.27
CA ARG A 90 7.53 1.37 -7.26
C ARG A 90 7.31 0.82 -5.85
N GLU A 91 8.02 1.35 -4.85
CA GLU A 91 7.87 0.91 -3.47
C GLU A 91 6.47 1.23 -2.90
N CYS A 92 5.74 2.21 -3.43
CA CYS A 92 4.33 2.48 -3.10
C CYS A 92 3.39 1.47 -3.76
N VAL A 93 3.66 1.06 -5.00
CA VAL A 93 2.92 -0.02 -5.67
C VAL A 93 3.16 -1.36 -4.95
N ASP A 94 4.42 -1.68 -4.62
CA ASP A 94 4.79 -2.85 -3.81
C ASP A 94 4.18 -2.82 -2.39
N ALA A 95 3.68 -1.66 -1.92
CA ALA A 95 3.05 -1.46 -0.61
C ALA A 95 1.50 -1.39 -0.67
N GLY A 96 0.88 -1.49 -1.85
CA GLY A 96 -0.58 -1.33 -1.98
C GLY A 96 -1.06 0.10 -1.67
N LEU A 97 -0.25 1.11 -2.01
CA LEU A 97 -0.58 2.53 -1.85
C LEU A 97 -0.85 3.24 -3.18
N LEU A 98 -0.28 2.73 -4.27
CA LEU A 98 -0.56 3.17 -5.63
C LEU A 98 -0.90 1.95 -6.49
N ASN A 99 -1.83 2.12 -7.41
CA ASN A 99 -1.94 1.30 -8.62
C ASN A 99 -1.05 1.89 -9.72
N SER A 100 -0.66 1.07 -10.70
CA SER A 100 0.08 1.56 -11.88
C SER A 100 -0.30 0.79 -13.14
N PHE A 101 -0.45 1.50 -14.25
CA PHE A 101 -0.82 0.94 -15.55
C PHE A 101 -0.08 1.65 -16.68
N GLN A 102 -0.06 1.05 -17.88
CA GLN A 102 0.54 1.67 -19.07
C GLN A 102 -0.55 2.35 -19.89
N LEU A 103 -0.35 3.62 -20.23
CA LEU A 103 -1.22 4.42 -21.08
C LEU A 103 -0.34 5.19 -22.07
N ASP A 104 -0.63 5.09 -23.37
CA ASP A 104 0.10 5.80 -24.45
C ASP A 104 1.64 5.67 -24.42
N GLY A 105 2.14 4.55 -23.86
CA GLY A 105 3.58 4.27 -23.72
C GLY A 105 4.25 4.83 -22.46
N ARG A 106 3.52 5.56 -21.60
CA ARG A 106 3.97 5.99 -20.27
C ARG A 106 3.30 5.19 -19.15
N THR A 107 3.99 5.08 -18.02
CA THR A 107 3.43 4.47 -16.80
C THR A 107 2.72 5.55 -15.99
N VAL A 108 1.40 5.41 -15.86
CA VAL A 108 0.54 6.27 -15.06
C VAL A 108 0.28 5.58 -13.71
N TYR A 109 0.25 6.38 -12.65
CA TYR A 109 -0.04 5.97 -11.29
C TYR A 109 -1.40 6.52 -10.85
N ASP A 110 -2.07 5.75 -10.02
CA ASP A 110 -3.36 6.09 -9.40
C ASP A 110 -3.31 5.73 -7.91
N HIS A 111 -4.04 6.44 -7.06
CA HIS A 111 -4.08 6.14 -5.63
C HIS A 111 -4.95 4.92 -5.37
N ASP A 112 -4.50 3.97 -4.54
CA ASP A 112 -5.40 2.88 -4.17
C ASP A 112 -6.44 3.38 -3.17
N TYR A 113 -7.70 3.49 -3.61
CA TYR A 113 -8.82 4.11 -2.88
C TYR A 113 -9.27 3.34 -1.62
N GLY A 114 -8.47 2.37 -1.13
CA GLY A 114 -8.57 1.77 0.21
C GLY A 114 -8.17 2.73 1.34
N TYR A 115 -8.58 4.00 1.24
CA TYR A 115 -8.30 5.10 2.15
C TYR A 115 -9.57 5.92 2.41
N PRO A 116 -9.87 6.31 3.66
CA PRO A 116 -10.79 7.41 3.89
C PRO A 116 -10.22 8.70 3.26
N GLN A 117 -11.06 9.45 2.55
CA GLN A 117 -10.73 10.82 2.18
C GLN A 117 -10.61 11.65 3.46
N HIS A 118 -9.52 12.42 3.59
CA HIS A 118 -9.15 13.20 4.78
C HIS A 118 -9.84 14.57 4.82
#